data_AF-A0A0P7FAT1-F1
#
_entry.id   AF-A0A0P7FAT1-F1
#
_cell.length_a   1.000
_cell.length_b   1.000
_cell.length_c   1.000
_cell.angle_alpha   90.00
_cell.angle_beta   90.00
_cell.angle_gamma   90.00
#
_symmetry.space_group_name_H-M   'P 1'
#
loop_
_entity.id
_entity.type
_entity.pdbx_description
1 polymer ?
#
loop_
_entity_poly.entity_id
_entity_poly.type
_entity_poly.pdbx_seq_one_letter_code
_entity_poly.pdbx_strand_id
1 'polypeptide(L)'
;MTDAVSARMKQRLAGAMEVLGRHGLLLLTLAAGLIPALLLALAAGGVYEAVVEEDGVAGLDQPVLDAAITLRSPGVDTAVTWLTNLGGTIGLPVLAAAAVLALCRWQRSWTPLILTASAAAGSLLLTVAGKALVGRSRPPLSDAVPPYEHSASFPSGHSLNSVVVIGTLAYLLVLYLNTRRSRFLTVLAGVVFVLAIGLSRVYLGHHWLTDVLVAWILGLAWLAILITVHQLLHARRLRSLPAG
;
A
#
# COMPACT_ATOMS: atom_id res chain seq x y z
N MET A 1 -44.36 -40.09 -13.12
CA MET A 1 -43.26 -39.63 -14.02
C MET A 1 -42.99 -38.13 -13.91
N THR A 2 -44.00 -37.31 -13.56
CA THR A 2 -43.95 -35.85 -13.38
C THR A 2 -43.11 -35.38 -12.17
N ASP A 3 -43.13 -36.10 -11.04
CA ASP A 3 -42.42 -35.67 -9.82
C ASP A 3 -40.89 -35.79 -9.93
N ALA A 4 -40.40 -36.83 -10.60
CA ALA A 4 -38.97 -37.03 -10.81
C ALA A 4 -38.34 -35.98 -11.75
N VAL A 5 -39.12 -35.49 -12.73
CA VAL A 5 -38.70 -34.41 -13.65
C VAL A 5 -38.69 -33.07 -12.92
N SER A 6 -39.70 -32.78 -12.10
CA SER A 6 -39.78 -31.58 -11.26
C SER A 6 -38.64 -31.50 -10.24
N ALA A 7 -38.31 -32.62 -9.58
CA ALA A 7 -37.21 -32.69 -8.62
C ALA A 7 -35.84 -32.44 -9.28
N ARG A 8 -35.58 -33.07 -10.44
CA ARG A 8 -34.34 -32.82 -11.21
C ARG A 8 -34.22 -31.37 -11.68
N MET A 9 -35.34 -30.73 -12.04
CA MET A 9 -35.34 -29.34 -12.49
C MET A 9 -35.08 -28.36 -11.33
N LYS A 10 -35.67 -28.59 -10.16
CA LYS A 10 -35.38 -27.82 -8.92
C LYS A 10 -33.93 -27.97 -8.48
N GLN A 11 -33.36 -29.18 -8.56
CA GLN A 11 -31.97 -29.44 -8.20
C GLN A 11 -30.98 -28.75 -9.18
N ARG A 12 -31.31 -28.71 -10.48
CA ARG A 12 -30.56 -27.95 -11.49
C ARG A 12 -30.65 -26.43 -11.27
N LEU A 13 -31.82 -25.91 -10.92
CA LEU A 13 -32.01 -24.49 -10.60
C LEU A 13 -31.28 -24.07 -9.33
N ALA A 14 -31.32 -24.89 -8.26
CA ALA A 14 -30.57 -24.66 -7.04
C ALA A 14 -29.05 -24.67 -7.30
N GLY A 15 -28.56 -25.64 -8.07
CA GLY A 15 -27.15 -25.69 -8.47
C GLY A 15 -26.74 -24.49 -9.34
N ALA A 16 -27.61 -24.06 -10.26
CA ALA A 16 -27.36 -22.87 -11.08
C ALA A 16 -27.34 -21.58 -10.24
N MET A 17 -28.23 -21.44 -9.25
CA MET A 17 -28.27 -20.29 -8.32
C MET A 17 -27.06 -20.26 -7.39
N GLU A 18 -26.60 -21.42 -6.91
CA GLU A 18 -25.39 -21.56 -6.10
C GLU A 18 -24.14 -21.23 -6.92
N VAL A 19 -24.07 -21.70 -8.17
CA VAL A 19 -23.01 -21.37 -9.13
C VAL A 19 -23.03 -19.88 -9.47
N LEU A 20 -24.21 -19.28 -9.72
CA LEU A 20 -24.34 -17.83 -9.95
C LEU A 20 -23.88 -17.02 -8.74
N GLY A 21 -24.28 -17.42 -7.52
CA GLY A 21 -23.83 -16.79 -6.28
C GLY A 21 -22.32 -16.91 -6.07
N ARG A 22 -21.71 -18.05 -6.42
CA ARG A 22 -20.25 -18.29 -6.33
C ARG A 22 -19.43 -17.49 -7.31
N HIS A 23 -19.90 -17.31 -8.53
CA HIS A 23 -19.27 -16.44 -9.53
C HIS A 23 -19.49 -14.98 -9.16
N GLY A 24 -20.67 -14.63 -8.66
CA GLY A 24 -20.99 -13.31 -8.10
C GLY A 24 -20.00 -12.88 -7.02
N LEU A 25 -19.72 -13.73 -6.02
CA LEU A 25 -18.76 -13.39 -4.96
C LEU A 25 -17.34 -13.19 -5.50
N LEU A 26 -16.87 -14.02 -6.45
CA LEU A 26 -15.56 -13.85 -7.07
C LEU A 26 -15.47 -12.55 -7.87
N LEU A 27 -16.50 -12.26 -8.66
CA LEU A 27 -16.59 -11.03 -9.44
C LEU A 27 -16.63 -9.81 -8.52
N LEU A 28 -17.33 -9.88 -7.39
CA LEU A 28 -17.35 -8.83 -6.38
C LEU A 28 -15.97 -8.62 -5.73
N THR A 29 -15.26 -9.69 -5.35
CA THR A 29 -13.90 -9.57 -4.80
C THR A 29 -12.92 -8.99 -5.82
N LEU A 30 -13.02 -9.42 -7.08
CA LEU A 30 -12.22 -8.87 -8.18
C LEU A 30 -12.54 -7.39 -8.40
N ALA A 31 -13.82 -7.02 -8.50
CA ALA A 31 -14.26 -5.65 -8.71
C ALA A 31 -13.84 -4.73 -7.55
N ALA A 32 -14.05 -5.17 -6.31
CA ALA A 32 -13.68 -4.42 -5.10
C ALA A 32 -12.16 -4.20 -4.96
N GLY A 33 -11.34 -4.97 -5.69
CA GLY A 33 -9.90 -4.83 -5.74
C GLY A 33 -9.38 -4.04 -6.93
N LEU A 34 -9.76 -4.51 -8.12
CA LEU A 34 -9.22 -4.03 -9.39
C LEU A 34 -9.76 -2.66 -9.78
N ILE A 35 -11.02 -2.34 -9.44
CA ILE A 35 -11.56 -1.01 -9.73
C ILE A 35 -10.80 0.06 -8.92
N PRO A 36 -10.66 -0.05 -7.59
CA PRO A 36 -9.83 0.90 -6.84
C PRO A 36 -8.39 0.94 -7.32
N ALA A 37 -7.77 -0.22 -7.60
CA ALA A 37 -6.40 -0.26 -8.10
C ALA A 37 -6.25 0.47 -9.44
N LEU A 38 -7.21 0.31 -10.36
CA LEU A 38 -7.23 1.02 -11.64
C LEU A 38 -7.43 2.53 -11.44
N LEU A 39 -8.40 2.94 -10.62
CA LEU A 39 -8.64 4.35 -10.34
C LEU A 39 -7.41 5.02 -9.70
N LEU A 40 -6.72 4.32 -8.80
CA LEU A 40 -5.47 4.78 -8.20
C LEU A 40 -4.36 4.85 -9.25
N ALA A 41 -4.23 3.87 -10.14
CA ALA A 41 -3.24 3.92 -11.23
C ALA A 41 -3.49 5.11 -12.17
N LEU A 42 -4.76 5.41 -12.50
CA LEU A 42 -5.14 6.58 -13.29
C LEU A 42 -4.82 7.89 -12.54
N ALA A 43 -5.10 7.96 -11.24
CA ALA A 43 -4.75 9.10 -10.42
C ALA A 43 -3.23 9.32 -10.33
N ALA A 44 -2.43 8.25 -10.25
CA ALA A 44 -0.98 8.33 -10.31
C ALA A 44 -0.49 8.86 -11.67
N GLY A 45 -1.16 8.46 -12.76
CA GLY A 45 -0.93 9.02 -14.10
C GLY A 45 -1.17 10.52 -14.16
N GLY A 46 -2.26 11.02 -13.56
CA GLY A 46 -2.54 12.46 -13.48
C GLY A 46 -1.51 13.24 -12.65
N VAL A 47 -1.00 12.67 -11.55
CA VAL A 47 0.10 13.31 -10.79
C VAL A 47 1.39 13.32 -11.61
N TYR A 48 1.66 12.26 -12.37
CA TYR A 48 2.82 12.21 -13.28
C TYR A 48 2.72 13.27 -14.38
N GLU A 49 1.56 13.38 -15.02
CA GLU A 49 1.26 14.40 -16.04
C GLU A 49 1.48 15.81 -15.48
N ALA A 50 0.91 16.11 -14.31
CA ALA A 50 1.11 17.40 -13.63
C ALA A 50 2.58 17.71 -13.34
N VAL A 51 3.39 16.70 -13.01
CA VAL A 51 4.84 16.87 -12.80
C VAL A 51 5.59 17.12 -14.10
N VAL A 52 5.18 16.51 -15.21
CA VAL A 52 5.81 16.70 -16.53
C VAL A 52 5.41 18.04 -17.14
N GLU A 53 4.17 18.47 -16.95
CA GLU A 53 3.63 19.74 -17.46
C GLU A 53 3.90 20.93 -16.53
N GLU A 54 4.47 20.68 -15.35
CA GLU A 54 4.76 21.67 -14.31
C GLU A 54 3.54 22.48 -13.86
N ASP A 55 2.38 21.82 -13.78
CA ASP A 55 1.09 22.45 -13.49
C ASP A 55 0.30 21.72 -12.38
N GLY A 56 -0.96 22.14 -12.18
CA GLY A 56 -1.88 21.47 -11.26
C GLY A 56 -1.31 21.27 -9.86
N VAL A 57 -1.20 20.00 -9.43
CA VAL A 57 -0.67 19.63 -8.11
C VAL A 57 0.84 19.80 -7.98
N ALA A 58 1.60 19.83 -9.08
CA ALA A 58 3.05 20.07 -9.04
C ALA A 58 3.36 21.52 -8.63
N GLY A 59 2.46 22.47 -8.91
CA GLY A 59 2.56 23.84 -8.41
C GLY A 59 2.57 23.97 -6.87
N LEU A 60 2.18 22.92 -6.14
CA LEU A 60 2.26 22.88 -4.67
C LEU A 60 3.63 22.44 -4.14
N ASP A 61 4.51 21.92 -4.98
CA ASP A 61 5.79 21.37 -4.53
C ASP A 61 6.68 22.41 -3.86
N GLN A 62 6.88 23.57 -4.49
CA GLN A 62 7.71 24.65 -3.93
C GLN A 62 7.04 25.31 -2.70
N PRO A 63 5.76 25.75 -2.74
CA PRO A 63 5.14 26.39 -1.57
C PRO A 63 5.11 25.49 -0.32
N VAL A 64 4.94 24.17 -0.50
CA VAL A 64 4.92 23.23 0.62
C VAL A 64 6.33 22.98 1.16
N LEU A 65 7.35 22.94 0.30
CA LEU A 65 8.74 22.90 0.75
C LEU A 65 9.12 24.17 1.52
N ASP A 66 8.75 25.35 1.01
CA ASP A 66 9.02 26.63 1.67
C ASP A 66 8.35 26.69 3.05
N ALA A 67 7.09 26.27 3.13
CA ALA A 67 6.38 26.17 4.40
C ALA A 67 7.08 25.20 5.37
N ALA A 68 7.54 24.05 4.89
CA ALA A 68 8.30 23.11 5.71
C ALA A 68 9.61 23.69 6.24
N ILE A 69 10.33 24.47 5.43
CA ILE A 69 11.57 25.14 5.83
C ILE A 69 11.33 26.09 7.01
N THR A 70 10.19 26.80 7.04
CA THR A 70 9.85 27.70 8.18
C THR A 70 9.65 26.98 9.52
N LEU A 71 9.41 25.66 9.50
CA LEU A 71 9.21 24.84 10.69
C LEU A 71 10.51 24.19 11.18
N ARG A 72 11.65 24.48 10.55
CA ARG A 72 12.93 23.84 10.87
C ARG A 72 13.59 24.41 12.10
N SER A 73 14.17 23.51 12.87
CA SER A 73 15.06 23.81 13.99
C SER A 73 15.88 22.56 14.31
N PRO A 74 17.09 22.69 14.88
CA PRO A 74 17.96 21.54 15.12
C PRO A 74 17.29 20.38 15.87
N GLY A 75 16.41 20.69 16.84
CA GLY A 75 15.67 19.69 17.59
C GLY A 75 14.60 18.97 16.76
N VAL A 76 13.82 19.71 15.96
CA VAL A 76 12.78 19.13 15.10
C VAL A 76 13.40 18.36 13.94
N ASP A 77 14.47 18.89 13.33
CA ASP A 77 15.22 18.23 12.26
C ASP A 77 15.75 16.87 12.72
N THR A 78 16.32 16.82 13.93
CA THR A 78 16.81 15.57 14.54
C THR A 78 15.65 14.59 14.75
N ALA A 79 14.53 15.05 15.33
CA ALA A 79 13.37 14.20 15.58
C ALA A 79 12.75 13.63 14.29
N VAL A 80 12.60 14.46 13.25
CA VAL A 80 12.06 14.05 11.95
C VAL A 80 13.05 13.12 11.22
N THR A 81 14.35 13.34 11.37
CA THR A 81 15.38 12.43 10.84
C THR A 81 15.31 11.06 11.51
N TRP A 82 15.17 11.01 12.85
CA TRP A 82 14.96 9.74 13.56
C TRP A 82 13.69 9.03 13.09
N LEU A 83 12.59 9.76 12.96
CA LEU A 83 11.32 9.24 12.46
C LEU A 83 11.47 8.66 11.05
N THR A 84 12.08 9.39 10.12
CA THR A 84 12.23 8.92 8.74
C THR A 84 13.13 7.71 8.63
N ASN A 85 14.15 7.60 9.50
CA ASN A 85 15.02 6.43 9.58
C ASN A 85 14.27 5.15 9.98
N LEU A 86 13.20 5.25 10.78
CA LEU A 86 12.29 4.13 11.06
C LEU A 86 11.54 3.66 9.81
N GLY A 87 11.21 4.57 8.90
CA GLY A 87 10.60 4.28 7.61
C GLY A 87 11.59 3.94 6.48
N GLY A 88 12.89 4.00 6.79
CA GLY A 88 13.95 3.89 5.78
C GLY A 88 14.37 2.47 5.43
N THR A 89 15.44 2.38 4.64
CA THR A 89 15.96 1.13 4.06
C THR A 89 16.49 0.13 5.08
N ILE A 90 16.69 0.56 6.33
CA ILE A 90 17.13 -0.31 7.45
C ILE A 90 16.01 -0.44 8.48
N GLY A 91 15.49 0.67 8.99
CA GLY A 91 14.50 0.67 10.08
C GLY A 91 13.24 -0.10 9.73
N LEU A 92 12.64 0.17 8.58
CA LEU A 92 11.37 -0.44 8.21
C LEU A 92 11.52 -1.95 7.92
N PRO A 93 12.54 -2.43 7.18
CA PRO A 93 12.79 -3.86 7.05
C PRO A 93 13.01 -4.59 8.37
N VAL A 94 13.75 -4.01 9.33
CA VAL A 94 13.96 -4.63 10.65
C VAL A 94 12.64 -4.73 11.43
N LEU A 95 11.87 -3.64 11.48
CA LEU A 95 10.56 -3.62 12.15
C LEU A 95 9.59 -4.60 11.48
N ALA A 96 9.56 -4.63 10.15
CA ALA A 96 8.72 -5.53 9.38
C ALA A 96 9.12 -6.99 9.60
N ALA A 97 10.42 -7.31 9.59
CA ALA A 97 10.91 -8.67 9.84
C ALA A 97 10.49 -9.15 11.22
N ALA A 98 10.66 -8.33 12.27
CA ALA A 98 10.23 -8.67 13.62
C ALA A 98 8.71 -8.92 13.69
N ALA A 99 7.90 -8.03 13.11
CA ALA A 99 6.45 -8.18 13.06
C ALA A 99 6.01 -9.42 12.27
N VAL A 100 6.62 -9.66 11.10
CA VAL A 100 6.34 -10.83 10.25
C VAL A 100 6.70 -12.12 10.96
N LEU A 101 7.85 -12.19 11.65
CA LEU A 101 8.24 -13.38 12.41
C LEU A 101 7.25 -13.67 13.55
N ALA A 102 6.85 -12.64 14.29
CA ALA A 102 5.84 -12.77 15.33
C ALA A 102 4.49 -13.25 14.77
N LEU A 103 4.04 -12.68 13.65
CA LEU A 103 2.81 -13.08 12.97
C LEU A 103 2.88 -14.50 12.42
N CYS A 104 3.98 -14.89 11.78
CA CYS A 104 4.17 -16.26 11.28
C CYS A 104 4.12 -17.26 12.44
N ARG A 105 4.74 -16.93 13.58
CA ARG A 105 4.76 -17.79 14.77
C ARG A 105 3.40 -17.89 15.46
N TRP A 106 2.64 -16.79 15.49
CA TRP A 106 1.29 -16.75 16.06
C TRP A 106 0.28 -17.49 15.18
N GLN A 107 0.32 -17.24 13.87
CA GLN A 107 -0.61 -17.84 12.90
C GLN A 107 -0.21 -19.26 12.49
N ARG A 108 1.01 -19.70 12.84
CA ARG A 108 1.62 -20.96 12.37
C ARG A 108 1.52 -21.09 10.84
N SER A 109 1.75 -19.99 10.13
CA SER A 109 1.61 -19.88 8.69
C SER A 109 2.73 -19.01 8.10
N TRP A 110 3.13 -19.32 6.87
CA TRP A 110 4.06 -18.51 6.08
C TRP A 110 3.38 -17.36 5.32
N THR A 111 2.05 -17.26 5.38
CA THR A 111 1.29 -16.21 4.69
C THR A 111 1.79 -14.79 5.00
N PRO A 112 2.08 -14.39 6.27
CA PRO A 112 2.61 -13.07 6.55
C PRO A 112 3.93 -12.79 5.83
N LEU A 113 4.84 -13.77 5.81
CA LEU A 113 6.13 -13.63 5.12
C LEU A 113 5.93 -13.45 3.62
N ILE A 114 5.13 -14.31 2.99
CA ILE A 114 4.91 -14.29 1.54
C ILE A 114 4.25 -12.96 1.12
N LEU A 115 3.23 -12.50 1.84
CA LEU A 115 2.54 -11.26 1.51
C LEU A 115 3.43 -10.03 1.72
N THR A 116 4.10 -9.92 2.86
CA THR A 116 4.97 -8.76 3.14
C THR A 116 6.19 -8.75 2.23
N ALA A 117 6.77 -9.90 1.88
CA ALA A 117 7.85 -9.98 0.89
C ALA A 117 7.37 -9.56 -0.51
N SER A 118 6.19 -10.02 -0.94
CA SER A 118 5.58 -9.59 -2.21
C SER A 118 5.27 -8.10 -2.25
N ALA A 119 4.82 -7.54 -1.12
CA ALA A 119 4.60 -6.10 -0.93
C ALA A 119 5.90 -5.31 -1.11
N ALA A 120 6.95 -5.67 -0.37
CA ALA A 120 8.25 -5.02 -0.45
C ALA A 120 8.87 -5.14 -1.85
N ALA A 121 8.77 -6.31 -2.49
CA ALA A 121 9.28 -6.52 -3.84
C ALA A 121 8.58 -5.62 -4.88
N GLY A 122 7.24 -5.56 -4.86
CA GLY A 122 6.51 -4.68 -5.76
C GLY A 122 6.81 -3.20 -5.51
N SER A 123 6.98 -2.80 -4.25
CA SER A 123 7.40 -1.44 -3.89
C SER A 123 8.77 -1.08 -4.44
N LEU A 124 9.75 -1.98 -4.30
CA LEU A 124 11.08 -1.80 -4.86
C LEU A 124 11.02 -1.66 -6.38
N LEU A 125 10.29 -2.55 -7.06
CA LEU A 125 10.14 -2.53 -8.52
C LEU A 125 9.50 -1.21 -9.00
N LEU A 126 8.39 -0.79 -8.38
CA LEU A 126 7.71 0.47 -8.74
C LEU A 126 8.61 1.68 -8.50
N THR A 127 9.37 1.68 -7.41
CA THR A 127 10.31 2.77 -7.10
C THR A 127 11.45 2.82 -8.12
N VAL A 128 12.08 1.69 -8.43
CA VAL A 128 13.19 1.63 -9.38
C VAL A 128 12.74 1.99 -10.79
N ALA A 129 11.61 1.43 -11.23
CA ALA A 129 11.04 1.72 -12.54
C ALA A 129 10.65 3.21 -12.66
N GLY A 130 9.94 3.75 -11.68
CA GLY A 130 9.56 5.16 -11.67
C GLY A 130 10.76 6.09 -11.70
N LYS A 131 11.80 5.80 -10.91
CA LYS A 131 13.04 6.59 -10.91
C LYS A 131 13.75 6.56 -12.25
N ALA A 132 13.80 5.40 -12.91
CA ALA A 132 14.41 5.25 -14.22
C ALA A 132 13.60 5.93 -15.34
N LEU A 133 12.27 5.91 -15.25
CA LEU A 133 11.37 6.48 -16.26
C LEU A 133 11.30 8.02 -16.18
N VAL A 134 11.26 8.57 -14.97
CA VAL A 134 11.05 10.02 -14.79
C VAL A 134 12.36 10.78 -14.66
N GLY A 135 13.38 10.20 -14.01
CA GLY A 135 14.69 10.86 -13.84
C GLY A 135 14.62 12.20 -13.10
N ARG A 136 13.56 12.44 -12.31
CA ARG A 136 13.27 13.75 -11.70
C ARG A 136 14.36 14.18 -10.71
N SER A 137 14.76 15.44 -10.81
CA SER A 137 15.62 16.12 -9.84
C SER A 137 14.92 16.33 -8.50
N ARG A 138 15.67 16.16 -7.41
CA ARG A 138 15.21 16.46 -6.04
C ARG A 138 15.12 17.96 -5.77
N PRO A 139 14.51 18.37 -4.65
CA PRO A 139 14.76 19.68 -4.08
C PRO A 139 16.26 19.98 -3.96
N PRO A 140 16.68 21.26 -4.06
CA PRO A 140 18.07 21.65 -3.92
C PRO A 140 18.68 21.18 -2.59
N LEU A 141 19.95 20.77 -2.60
CA LEU A 141 20.65 20.36 -1.38
C LEU A 141 20.81 21.49 -0.37
N SER A 142 20.79 22.76 -0.81
CA SER A 142 20.74 23.93 0.07
C SER A 142 19.50 23.95 0.96
N ASP A 143 18.43 23.32 0.50
CA ASP A 143 17.11 23.29 1.13
C ASP A 143 16.86 21.94 1.79
N ALA A 144 17.85 21.04 1.81
CA ALA A 144 17.75 19.71 2.40
C ALA A 144 18.47 19.63 3.76
N VAL A 145 17.98 18.75 4.62
CA VAL A 145 18.62 18.44 5.91
C VAL A 145 19.48 17.18 5.75
N PRO A 146 20.77 17.17 6.14
CA PRO A 146 21.58 15.96 6.10
C PRO A 146 20.98 14.79 6.91
N PRO A 147 21.21 13.53 6.51
CA PRO A 147 22.06 13.09 5.41
C PRO A 147 21.38 13.16 4.04
N TYR A 148 22.13 13.57 3.02
CA TYR A 148 21.62 13.80 1.68
C TYR A 148 21.38 12.53 0.85
N GLU A 149 20.43 12.61 -0.08
CA GLU A 149 20.16 11.56 -1.07
C GLU A 149 20.49 12.02 -2.49
N HIS A 150 21.10 11.13 -3.27
CA HIS A 150 21.60 11.46 -4.62
C HIS A 150 20.90 10.71 -5.77
N SER A 151 20.01 9.76 -5.47
CA SER A 151 19.21 9.09 -6.51
C SER A 151 18.06 9.98 -7.02
N ALA A 152 17.42 9.65 -8.14
CA ALA A 152 16.23 10.38 -8.61
C ALA A 152 15.13 10.48 -7.54
N SER A 153 14.31 11.54 -7.61
CA SER A 153 13.32 11.88 -6.59
C SER A 153 12.00 11.12 -6.75
N PHE A 154 11.56 10.87 -7.99
CA PHE A 154 10.20 10.40 -8.27
C PHE A 154 10.16 8.89 -8.58
N PRO A 155 9.32 8.09 -7.91
CA PRO A 155 8.54 8.40 -6.71
C PRO A 155 9.39 8.25 -5.42
N SER A 156 8.88 8.76 -4.30
CA SER A 156 9.51 8.57 -2.98
C SER A 156 9.44 7.10 -2.53
N GLY A 157 10.61 6.46 -2.44
CA GLY A 157 10.72 5.06 -2.00
C GLY A 157 10.32 4.85 -0.54
N HIS A 158 10.66 5.77 0.37
CA HIS A 158 10.25 5.69 1.78
C HIS A 158 8.72 5.74 1.91
N SER A 159 8.08 6.65 1.16
CA SER A 159 6.63 6.84 1.18
C SER A 159 5.89 5.65 0.56
N LEU A 160 6.40 5.12 -0.56
CA LEU A 160 5.79 3.96 -1.23
C LEU A 160 5.92 2.71 -0.36
N ASN A 161 7.12 2.48 0.19
CA ASN A 161 7.40 1.32 1.01
C ASN A 161 6.62 1.34 2.33
N SER A 162 6.44 2.51 2.95
CA SER A 162 5.64 2.64 4.17
C SER A 162 4.19 2.23 3.93
N VAL A 163 3.57 2.65 2.83
CA VAL A 163 2.20 2.24 2.47
C VAL A 163 2.10 0.73 2.33
N VAL A 164 2.95 0.12 1.51
CA VAL A 164 2.77 -1.29 1.18
C VAL A 164 3.11 -2.21 2.35
N VAL A 165 4.16 -1.90 3.13
CA VAL A 165 4.60 -2.75 4.24
C VAL A 165 3.66 -2.58 5.42
N ILE A 166 3.44 -1.35 5.87
CA ILE A 166 2.57 -1.08 7.03
C ILE A 166 1.12 -1.39 6.70
N GLY A 167 0.66 -1.09 5.49
CA GLY A 167 -0.67 -1.48 5.04
C GLY A 167 -0.86 -2.99 4.99
N THR A 168 0.13 -3.76 4.54
CA THR A 168 0.07 -5.23 4.58
C THR A 168 0.04 -5.77 6.01
N LEU A 169 0.86 -5.23 6.91
CA LEU A 169 0.87 -5.63 8.32
C LEU A 169 -0.46 -5.27 9.01
N ALA A 170 -0.99 -4.08 8.76
CA ALA A 170 -2.27 -3.64 9.29
C ALA A 170 -3.41 -4.53 8.77
N TYR A 171 -3.43 -4.83 7.46
CA TYR A 171 -4.39 -5.76 6.86
C TYR A 171 -4.34 -7.12 7.54
N LEU A 172 -3.14 -7.72 7.67
CA LEU A 172 -2.95 -9.00 8.32
C LEU A 172 -3.46 -8.97 9.77
N LEU A 173 -3.08 -7.96 10.56
CA LEU A 173 -3.53 -7.83 11.95
C LEU A 173 -5.06 -7.71 12.04
N VAL A 174 -5.69 -6.89 11.19
CA VAL A 174 -7.15 -6.69 11.17
C VAL A 174 -7.91 -8.00 10.97
N LEU A 175 -7.37 -8.95 10.20
CA LEU A 175 -7.98 -10.28 10.02
C LEU A 175 -8.08 -11.09 11.32
N TYR A 176 -7.20 -10.86 12.30
CA TYR A 176 -7.16 -11.62 13.55
C TYR A 176 -7.72 -10.86 14.76
N LEU A 177 -7.92 -9.55 14.64
CA LEU A 177 -8.47 -8.73 15.71
C LEU A 177 -9.99 -8.92 15.81
N ASN A 178 -10.49 -9.15 17.02
CA ASN A 178 -11.91 -9.46 17.27
C ASN A 178 -12.79 -8.21 17.47
N THR A 179 -12.24 -7.10 17.96
CA THR A 179 -13.03 -5.90 18.27
C THR A 179 -12.92 -4.85 17.18
N ARG A 180 -14.02 -4.13 16.91
CA ARG A 180 -14.01 -2.99 15.97
C ARG A 180 -13.01 -1.92 16.39
N ARG A 181 -12.89 -1.68 17.70
CA ARG A 181 -11.95 -0.70 18.26
C ARG A 181 -10.51 -1.06 17.95
N SER A 182 -10.08 -2.31 18.15
CA SER A 182 -8.68 -2.68 17.86
C SER A 182 -8.39 -2.60 16.36
N ARG A 183 -9.31 -3.07 15.51
CA ARG A 183 -9.18 -2.94 14.04
C ARG A 183 -9.03 -1.47 13.61
N PHE A 184 -9.88 -0.60 14.14
CA PHE A 184 -9.81 0.84 13.87
C PHE A 184 -8.48 1.43 14.31
N LEU A 185 -8.04 1.16 15.55
CA LEU A 185 -6.78 1.67 16.06
C LEU A 185 -5.56 1.16 15.28
N THR A 186 -5.58 -0.10 14.81
CA THR A 186 -4.52 -0.64 13.95
C THR A 186 -4.44 0.09 12.61
N VAL A 187 -5.58 0.32 11.95
CA VAL A 187 -5.62 1.07 10.69
C VAL A 187 -5.18 2.52 10.92
N LEU A 188 -5.70 3.17 11.97
CA LEU A 188 -5.35 4.54 12.31
C LEU A 188 -3.85 4.69 12.57
N ALA A 189 -3.26 3.80 13.37
CA ALA A 189 -1.82 3.82 13.62
C ALA A 189 -1.01 3.65 12.33
N GLY A 190 -1.43 2.75 11.44
CA GLY A 190 -0.80 2.55 10.14
C GLY A 190 -0.88 3.80 9.26
N VAL A 191 -2.06 4.44 9.18
CA VAL A 191 -2.26 5.68 8.43
C VAL A 191 -1.40 6.81 8.98
N VAL A 192 -1.39 7.02 10.30
CA VAL A 192 -0.57 8.04 10.95
C VAL A 192 0.91 7.82 10.65
N PHE A 193 1.39 6.58 10.73
CA PHE A 193 2.78 6.25 10.40
C PHE A 193 3.11 6.55 8.93
N VAL A 194 2.27 6.12 7.99
CA VAL A 194 2.45 6.37 6.55
C VAL A 194 2.52 7.87 6.25
N LEU A 195 1.59 8.65 6.82
CA LEU A 195 1.56 10.10 6.66
C LEU A 195 2.81 10.74 7.26
N ALA A 196 3.20 10.33 8.46
CA ALA A 196 4.37 10.86 9.15
C ALA A 196 5.66 10.57 8.37
N ILE A 197 5.83 9.36 7.81
CA ILE A 197 6.97 9.04 6.96
C ILE A 197 6.94 9.87 5.68
N GLY A 198 5.83 9.97 4.96
CA GLY A 198 5.80 10.74 3.72
C GLY A 198 6.06 12.23 3.94
N LEU A 199 5.40 12.84 4.93
CA LEU A 199 5.60 14.25 5.26
C LEU A 199 7.01 14.54 5.79
N SER A 200 7.65 13.59 6.50
CA SER A 200 9.07 13.74 6.88
C SER A 200 9.98 13.95 5.66
N ARG A 201 9.64 13.34 4.51
CA ARG A 201 10.47 13.44 3.29
C ARG A 201 10.42 14.83 2.66
N VAL A 202 9.24 15.45 2.70
CA VAL A 202 9.05 16.84 2.26
C VAL A 202 9.68 17.79 3.27
N TYR A 203 9.46 17.54 4.56
CA TYR A 203 10.04 18.34 5.64
C TYR A 203 11.56 18.46 5.55
N LEU A 204 12.24 17.33 5.35
CA LEU A 204 13.70 17.27 5.23
C LEU A 204 14.23 17.75 3.87
N GLY A 205 13.36 18.14 2.94
CA GLY A 205 13.77 18.53 1.59
C GLY A 205 14.31 17.37 0.75
N HIS A 206 13.97 16.12 1.09
CA HIS A 206 14.45 14.95 0.35
C HIS A 206 13.61 14.67 -0.89
N HIS A 207 12.33 15.04 -0.86
CA HIS A 207 11.37 14.79 -1.93
C HIS A 207 10.40 15.95 -2.06
N TRP A 208 9.91 16.14 -3.28
CA TRP A 208 8.77 17.01 -3.54
C TRP A 208 7.49 16.40 -2.97
N LEU A 209 6.45 17.23 -2.76
CA LEU A 209 5.16 16.74 -2.27
C LEU A 209 4.56 15.73 -3.25
N THR A 210 4.60 16.02 -4.55
CA THR A 210 4.09 15.13 -5.59
C THR A 210 4.83 13.79 -5.67
N ASP A 211 6.14 13.74 -5.37
CA ASP A 211 6.90 12.48 -5.25
C ASP A 211 6.31 11.58 -4.15
N VAL A 212 5.79 12.19 -3.06
CA VAL A 212 5.16 11.50 -1.93
C VAL A 212 3.72 11.12 -2.25
N LEU A 213 2.95 12.01 -2.88
CA LEU A 213 1.56 11.75 -3.27
C LEU A 213 1.47 10.58 -4.26
N VAL A 214 2.26 10.61 -5.33
CA VAL A 214 2.25 9.51 -6.31
C VAL A 214 2.71 8.20 -5.66
N ALA A 215 3.68 8.25 -4.74
CA ALA A 215 4.16 7.08 -4.02
C ALA A 215 3.07 6.46 -3.14
N TRP A 216 2.27 7.29 -2.47
CA TRP A 216 1.14 6.81 -1.69
C TRP A 216 0.06 6.18 -2.58
N ILE A 217 -0.26 6.83 -3.70
CA ILE A 217 -1.27 6.33 -4.65
C ILE A 217 -0.84 4.99 -5.26
N LEU A 218 0.40 4.89 -5.76
CA LEU A 218 0.96 3.66 -6.32
C LEU A 218 1.06 2.56 -5.26
N GLY A 219 1.47 2.90 -4.04
CA GLY A 219 1.53 1.96 -2.92
C GLY A 219 0.14 1.40 -2.58
N LEU A 220 -0.90 2.25 -2.55
CA LEU A 220 -2.27 1.82 -2.29
C LEU A 220 -2.82 0.95 -3.43
N ALA A 221 -2.50 1.28 -4.68
CA ALA A 221 -2.90 0.47 -5.84
C ALA A 221 -2.28 -0.93 -5.76
N TRP A 222 -0.99 -1.02 -5.46
CA TRP A 222 -0.29 -2.29 -5.28
C TRP A 222 -0.83 -3.09 -4.09
N LEU A 223 -1.07 -2.42 -2.96
CA LEU A 223 -1.65 -3.04 -1.77
C LEU A 223 -3.05 -3.62 -2.05
N ALA A 224 -3.89 -2.88 -2.80
CA ALA A 224 -5.21 -3.36 -3.20
C ALA A 224 -5.11 -4.64 -4.04
N ILE A 225 -4.21 -4.67 -5.03
CA ILE A 225 -3.95 -5.87 -5.84
C ILE A 225 -3.53 -7.05 -4.95
N LEU A 226 -2.59 -6.84 -4.03
CA LEU A 226 -2.12 -7.90 -3.13
C LEU A 226 -3.22 -8.45 -2.22
N ILE A 227 -4.03 -7.57 -1.62
CA ILE A 227 -5.16 -7.95 -0.78
C ILE A 227 -6.16 -8.77 -1.60
N THR A 228 -6.47 -8.34 -2.82
CA THR A 228 -7.41 -9.04 -3.71
C THR A 228 -6.88 -10.42 -4.09
N VAL A 229 -5.61 -10.53 -4.48
CA VAL A 229 -4.99 -11.82 -4.78
C VAL A 229 -5.04 -12.74 -3.56
N HIS A 230 -4.71 -12.23 -2.37
CA HIS A 230 -4.79 -13.00 -1.13
C HIS A 230 -6.22 -13.52 -0.85
N GLN A 231 -7.23 -12.64 -0.96
CA GLN A 231 -8.63 -13.02 -0.75
C GLN A 231 -9.10 -14.07 -1.77
N LEU A 232 -8.70 -13.94 -3.04
CA LEU A 232 -9.04 -14.92 -4.08
C LEU A 232 -8.40 -16.29 -3.82
N LEU A 233 -7.13 -16.32 -3.42
CA LEU A 233 -6.44 -17.56 -3.09
C LEU A 233 -7.06 -18.23 -1.86
N HIS A 234 -7.44 -17.44 -0.85
CA HIS A 234 -8.12 -17.96 0.34
C HIS A 234 -9.52 -18.53 -0.01
N ALA A 235 -10.29 -17.81 -0.82
CA ALA A 235 -11.60 -18.27 -1.30
C ALA A 235 -11.50 -19.56 -2.14
N ARG A 236 -10.41 -19.75 -2.88
CA ARG A 236 -10.15 -20.99 -3.63
C ARG A 236 -9.78 -22.17 -2.71
N ARG A 237 -8.95 -21.96 -1.68
CA ARG A 237 -8.57 -23.02 -0.73
C ARG A 237 -9.76 -23.59 0.05
N LEU A 238 -10.71 -22.74 0.44
CA LEU A 238 -11.95 -23.20 1.09
C LEU A 238 -12.82 -24.08 0.17
N ARG A 239 -12.66 -23.96 -1.16
CA ARG A 239 -13.40 -24.77 -2.14
C ARG A 239 -12.78 -26.15 -2.40
N SER A 240 -11.50 -26.35 -2.09
CA SER A 240 -10.80 -27.62 -2.33
C SER A 240 -10.93 -28.62 -1.17
N LEU A 241 -11.57 -28.24 -0.06
CA LEU A 241 -11.85 -29.16 1.04
C LEU A 241 -13.11 -29.99 0.71
N PRO A 242 -13.07 -31.33 0.85
CA PRO A 242 -14.26 -32.16 0.64
C PRO A 242 -15.37 -31.76 1.61
N ALA A 243 -16.62 -31.73 1.12
CA ALA A 243 -17.79 -31.56 1.98
C ALA A 243 -17.86 -32.79 2.91
N GLY A 244 -17.58 -32.58 4.20
CA GLY A 244 -17.71 -33.59 5.24
C GLY A 244 -19.16 -33.92 5.54
#